data_AF-A0A1M6LB92-F1
#
_entry.id   AF-A0A1M6LB92-F1
#
_cell.length_a   1.000
_cell.length_b   1.000
_cell.length_c   1.000
_cell.angle_alpha   90.00
_cell.angle_beta   90.00
_cell.angle_gamma   90.00
#
_symmetry.space_group_name_H-M   'P 1'
#
loop_
_entity.id
_entity.type
_entity.pdbx_description
1 polymer ?
#
loop_
_entity_poly.entity_id
_entity_poly.type
_entity_poly.pdbx_seq_one_letter_code
_entity_poly.pdbx_strand_id
1 'polypeptide(L)'
;MSKKELSNKQGDFQQAFHLAKIPIVISLFLTPVRFLLELSGLPEYAIFIIGLLWLTLAFSIYWGFKLYTEKKAYLLLLFNLIIFSPASRLPVVAAWWVDTKWEIGTHYGLYFDNWAQTLLNHVVYGALVQIIPGFILGSMTILIVRYRKSTPRRTK
;
A
#
# COMPACT_ATOMS: atom_id res chain seq x y z
N MET A 1 -23.45 -20.55 -6.78
CA MET A 1 -22.65 -19.52 -7.51
C MET A 1 -22.41 -20.04 -8.92
N SER A 2 -22.71 -19.26 -9.95
CA SER A 2 -22.66 -19.70 -11.35
C SER A 2 -21.21 -19.69 -11.89
N LYS A 3 -20.86 -20.61 -12.83
CA LYS A 3 -19.54 -20.64 -13.50
C LYS A 3 -19.14 -19.28 -14.09
N LYS A 4 -20.11 -18.50 -14.58
CA LYS A 4 -19.88 -17.17 -15.18
C LYS A 4 -19.45 -16.13 -14.13
N GLU A 5 -19.96 -16.23 -12.90
CA GLU A 5 -19.60 -15.33 -11.80
C GLU A 5 -18.18 -15.61 -11.28
N LEU A 6 -17.79 -16.88 -11.21
CA LEU A 6 -16.44 -17.32 -10.85
C LEU A 6 -15.38 -16.77 -11.83
N SER A 7 -15.63 -16.91 -13.13
CA SER A 7 -14.74 -16.41 -14.18
C SER A 7 -14.58 -14.88 -14.14
N ASN A 8 -15.67 -14.14 -13.89
CA ASN A 8 -15.64 -12.68 -13.79
C ASN A 8 -14.86 -12.21 -12.54
N LYS A 9 -15.06 -12.86 -11.38
CA LYS A 9 -14.29 -12.57 -10.16
C LYS A 9 -12.79 -12.85 -10.33
N GLN A 10 -12.45 -13.92 -11.04
CA GLN A 10 -11.07 -14.27 -11.35
C GLN A 10 -10.39 -13.19 -12.23
N GLY A 11 -11.13 -12.62 -13.18
CA GLY A 11 -10.67 -11.49 -13.98
C GLY A 11 -10.43 -10.22 -13.15
N ASP A 12 -11.36 -9.86 -12.25
CA ASP A 12 -11.21 -8.69 -11.38
C ASP A 12 -9.98 -8.82 -10.46
N PHE A 13 -9.74 -10.00 -9.90
CA PHE A 13 -8.58 -10.26 -9.02
C PHE A 13 -7.26 -10.22 -9.79
N GLN A 14 -7.20 -10.80 -10.99
CA GLN A 14 -6.01 -10.72 -11.85
C GLN A 14 -5.69 -9.28 -12.24
N GLN A 15 -6.72 -8.49 -12.57
CA GLN A 15 -6.55 -7.07 -12.84
C GLN A 15 -6.01 -6.34 -11.60
N ALA A 16 -6.62 -6.52 -10.42
CA ALA A 16 -6.15 -5.92 -9.18
C ALA A 16 -4.70 -6.30 -8.85
N PHE A 17 -4.34 -7.58 -9.04
CA PHE A 17 -2.97 -8.05 -8.87
C PHE A 17 -2.01 -7.36 -9.84
N HIS A 18 -2.39 -7.18 -11.11
CA HIS A 18 -1.58 -6.44 -12.08
C HIS A 18 -1.34 -4.99 -11.64
N LEU A 19 -2.35 -4.32 -11.09
CA LEU A 19 -2.21 -2.96 -10.53
C LEU A 19 -1.27 -2.93 -9.32
N ALA A 20 -1.29 -3.97 -8.48
CA ALA A 20 -0.48 -4.07 -7.27
C ALA A 20 1.01 -4.32 -7.52
N LYS A 21 1.37 -4.93 -8.66
CA LYS A 21 2.76 -5.33 -8.97
C LYS A 21 3.76 -4.17 -8.86
N ILE A 22 3.46 -3.04 -9.49
CA ILE A 22 4.37 -1.89 -9.51
C ILE A 22 4.58 -1.33 -8.09
N PRO A 23 3.53 -1.02 -7.31
CA PRO A 23 3.67 -0.65 -5.90
C PRO A 23 4.47 -1.64 -5.07
N ILE A 24 4.23 -2.95 -5.24
CA ILE A 24 4.97 -4.00 -4.53
C ILE A 24 6.45 -3.90 -4.85
N VAL A 25 6.84 -3.89 -6.13
CA VAL A 25 8.25 -3.81 -6.51
C VAL A 25 8.92 -2.57 -5.94
N ILE A 26 8.27 -1.41 -6.00
CA ILE A 26 8.83 -0.17 -5.43
C ILE A 26 9.00 -0.30 -3.91
N SER A 27 8.02 -0.86 -3.20
CA SER A 27 8.11 -1.05 -1.76
C SER A 27 9.23 -2.01 -1.32
N LEU A 28 9.60 -2.97 -2.16
CA LEU A 28 10.73 -3.88 -1.91
C LEU A 28 12.06 -3.13 -1.80
N PHE A 29 12.22 -2.01 -2.51
CA PHE A 29 13.42 -1.18 -2.43
C PHE A 29 13.29 -0.05 -1.42
N LEU A 30 12.08 0.49 -1.22
CA LEU A 30 11.85 1.61 -0.32
C LEU A 30 12.27 1.28 1.12
N THR A 31 11.96 0.09 1.61
CA THR A 31 12.27 -0.30 2.99
C THR A 31 13.78 -0.49 3.22
N PRO A 32 14.53 -1.23 2.37
CA PRO A 32 16.00 -1.29 2.48
C PRO A 32 16.65 0.09 2.40
N VAL A 33 16.19 0.97 1.50
CA VAL A 33 16.72 2.34 1.43
C VAL A 33 16.48 3.07 2.75
N ARG A 34 15.27 2.97 3.31
CA ARG A 34 14.92 3.60 4.59
C ARG A 34 15.79 3.06 5.74
N PHE A 35 16.00 1.75 5.77
CA PHE A 35 16.86 1.07 6.74
C PHE A 35 18.31 1.56 6.64
N LEU A 36 18.89 1.62 5.43
CA LEU A 36 20.26 2.11 5.22
C LEU A 36 20.41 3.60 5.57
N LEU A 37 19.40 4.42 5.30
CA LEU A 37 19.41 5.84 5.67
C LEU A 37 19.42 6.02 7.19
N GLU A 38 18.66 5.21 7.92
CA GLU A 38 18.70 5.21 9.37
C GLU A 38 20.07 4.81 9.91
N LEU A 39 20.68 3.76 9.34
CA LEU A 39 22.05 3.36 9.69
C LEU A 39 23.09 4.45 9.41
N SER A 40 22.83 5.33 8.43
CA SER A 40 23.67 6.49 8.16
C SER A 40 23.48 7.66 9.16
N GLY A 41 22.59 7.50 10.15
CA GLY A 41 22.33 8.47 11.22
C GLY A 41 21.19 9.44 10.93
N LEU A 42 20.38 9.21 9.88
CA LEU A 42 19.20 10.04 9.64
C LEU A 42 18.11 9.76 10.68
N PRO A 43 17.44 10.82 11.19
CA PRO A 43 16.43 10.65 12.23
C PRO A 43 15.13 10.05 11.68
N GLU A 44 14.42 9.32 12.54
CA GLU A 44 13.23 8.54 12.15
C GLU A 44 12.14 9.41 11.48
N TYR A 45 11.92 10.64 11.97
CA TYR A 45 10.91 11.54 11.41
C TYR A 45 11.19 11.93 9.95
N ALA A 46 12.47 12.02 9.55
CA ALA A 46 12.85 12.36 8.19
C ALA A 46 12.62 11.16 7.26
N ILE A 47 13.05 9.98 7.69
CA ILE A 47 12.86 8.73 6.94
C ILE A 47 11.39 8.26 6.96
N PHE A 48 10.56 8.74 7.89
CA PHE A 48 9.13 8.42 7.92
C PHE A 48 8.38 8.95 6.69
N ILE A 49 8.79 10.09 6.14
CA ILE A 49 8.16 10.71 4.95
C ILE A 49 8.35 9.84 3.69
N ILE A 50 9.45 9.09 3.61
CA ILE A 50 9.70 8.08 2.59
C ILE A 50 9.16 6.70 3.00
N GLY A 51 8.19 6.66 3.91
CA GLY A 51 7.61 5.45 4.46
C GLY A 51 6.52 4.83 3.56
N LEU A 52 6.20 3.58 3.88
CA LEU A 52 5.18 2.78 3.17
C LEU A 52 3.78 3.42 3.19
N LEU A 53 3.43 4.17 4.24
CA LEU A 53 2.15 4.88 4.30
C LEU A 53 2.04 5.95 3.20
N TRP A 54 3.05 6.81 3.09
CA TRP A 54 3.08 7.87 2.06
C TRP A 54 3.08 7.30 0.65
N LEU A 55 3.83 6.21 0.44
CA LEU A 55 3.78 5.45 -0.81
C LEU A 55 2.35 4.98 -1.13
N THR A 56 1.65 4.42 -0.15
CA THR A 56 0.25 3.99 -0.31
C THR A 56 -0.65 5.16 -0.68
N LEU A 57 -0.55 6.30 0.01
CA LEU A 57 -1.40 7.47 -0.26
C LEU A 57 -1.17 7.99 -1.69
N ALA A 58 0.09 8.09 -2.13
CA ALA A 58 0.42 8.49 -3.49
C ALA A 58 -0.16 7.53 -4.54
N PHE A 59 0.00 6.22 -4.34
CA PHE A 59 -0.58 5.22 -5.25
C PHE A 59 -2.10 5.20 -5.24
N SER A 60 -2.73 5.41 -4.09
CA SER A 60 -4.18 5.51 -3.98
C SER A 60 -4.73 6.66 -4.80
N ILE A 61 -4.09 7.83 -4.75
CA ILE A 61 -4.46 8.98 -5.60
C ILE A 61 -4.25 8.61 -7.07
N TYR A 62 -3.07 8.11 -7.43
CA TYR A 62 -2.73 7.74 -8.81
C TYR A 62 -3.75 6.76 -9.40
N TRP A 63 -4.07 5.69 -8.67
CA TRP A 63 -5.07 4.71 -9.09
C TRP A 63 -6.48 5.29 -9.09
N GLY A 64 -6.80 6.20 -8.17
CA GLY A 64 -8.07 6.90 -8.18
C GLY A 64 -8.30 7.70 -9.48
N PHE A 65 -7.26 8.37 -9.98
CA PHE A 65 -7.29 9.04 -11.28
C PHE A 65 -7.33 8.09 -12.47
N LYS A 66 -6.76 6.88 -12.37
CA LYS A 66 -6.74 5.91 -13.47
C LYS A 66 -8.01 5.08 -13.56
N LEU A 67 -8.62 4.74 -12.43
CA LEU A 67 -9.77 3.84 -12.35
C LEU A 67 -11.12 4.57 -12.43
N TYR A 68 -11.16 5.90 -12.47
CA TYR A 68 -12.43 6.64 -12.31
C TYR A 68 -13.50 6.26 -13.35
N THR A 69 -13.14 5.84 -14.56
CA THR A 69 -14.09 5.40 -15.59
C THR A 69 -14.58 3.97 -15.41
N GLU A 70 -13.90 3.17 -14.59
CA GLU A 70 -14.21 1.75 -14.42
C GLU A 70 -15.49 1.54 -13.60
N LYS A 71 -16.37 0.66 -14.07
CA LYS A 71 -17.63 0.34 -13.34
C LYS A 71 -17.35 -0.18 -11.92
N LYS A 72 -16.29 -0.98 -11.76
CA LYS A 72 -15.87 -1.59 -10.50
C LYS A 72 -14.68 -0.86 -9.83
N ALA A 73 -14.49 0.43 -10.11
CA ALA A 73 -13.32 1.21 -9.66
C ALA A 73 -12.98 1.03 -8.16
N TYR A 74 -13.97 1.14 -7.28
CA TYR A 74 -13.77 1.00 -5.84
C TYR A 74 -13.34 -0.42 -5.44
N LEU A 75 -13.92 -1.45 -6.07
CA LEU A 75 -13.54 -2.83 -5.79
C LEU A 75 -12.11 -3.13 -6.26
N LEU A 76 -11.74 -2.64 -7.46
CA LEU A 76 -10.38 -2.76 -7.98
C LEU A 76 -9.36 -2.03 -7.10
N LEU A 77 -9.70 -0.83 -6.62
CA LEU A 77 -8.86 -0.09 -5.68
C LEU A 77 -8.69 -0.86 -4.36
N LEU A 78 -9.76 -1.40 -3.79
CA LEU A 78 -9.72 -2.15 -2.55
C LEU A 78 -8.88 -3.43 -2.68
N PHE A 79 -9.11 -4.24 -3.72
CA PHE A 79 -8.32 -5.46 -3.95
C PHE A 79 -6.86 -5.17 -4.23
N ASN A 80 -6.55 -4.11 -4.98
CA ASN A 80 -5.19 -3.65 -5.17
C ASN A 80 -4.52 -3.38 -3.81
N LEU A 81 -5.17 -2.62 -2.92
CA LEU A 81 -4.64 -2.31 -1.59
C LEU A 81 -4.51 -3.54 -0.69
N ILE A 82 -5.47 -4.46 -0.71
CA ILE A 82 -5.42 -5.72 0.07
C ILE A 82 -4.25 -6.60 -0.37
N ILE A 83 -3.88 -6.58 -1.66
CA ILE A 83 -2.75 -7.35 -2.18
C ILE A 83 -1.43 -6.62 -1.86
N PHE A 84 -1.35 -5.33 -2.23
CA PHE A 84 -0.13 -4.54 -2.12
C PHE A 84 0.29 -4.34 -0.67
N SER A 85 -0.63 -3.95 0.21
CA SER A 85 -0.32 -3.50 1.56
C SER A 85 0.43 -4.56 2.41
N PRO A 86 -0.07 -5.80 2.57
CA PRO A 86 0.67 -6.84 3.29
C PRO A 86 1.97 -7.22 2.59
N ALA A 87 1.98 -7.33 1.25
CA ALA A 87 3.19 -7.67 0.49
C ALA A 87 4.30 -6.62 0.66
N SER A 88 3.92 -5.34 0.69
CA SER A 88 4.85 -4.21 0.84
C SER A 88 5.58 -4.18 2.18
N ARG A 89 5.07 -4.92 3.16
CA ARG A 89 5.61 -4.99 4.52
C ARG A 89 6.51 -6.18 4.78
N LEU A 90 6.59 -7.14 3.85
CA LEU A 90 7.55 -8.25 3.97
C LEU A 90 9.02 -7.76 4.10
N PRO A 91 9.47 -6.71 3.38
CA PRO A 91 10.77 -6.11 3.62
C PRO A 91 10.96 -5.56 5.04
N VAL A 92 9.90 -5.07 5.69
CA VAL A 92 9.96 -4.56 7.07
C VAL A 92 10.20 -5.70 8.04
N VAL A 93 9.54 -6.84 7.82
CA VAL A 93 9.77 -8.06 8.60
C VAL A 93 11.21 -8.56 8.40
N ALA A 94 11.73 -8.51 7.17
CA ALA A 94 13.13 -8.85 6.90
C ALA A 94 14.10 -7.88 7.59
N ALA A 95 13.83 -6.57 7.58
CA ALA A 95 14.62 -5.57 8.28
C ALA A 95 14.61 -5.78 9.79
N TRP A 96 13.44 -6.04 10.40
CA TRP A 96 13.33 -6.44 11.81
C TRP A 96 14.18 -7.67 12.13
N TRP A 97 14.14 -8.70 11.29
CA TRP A 97 14.91 -9.91 11.52
C TRP A 97 16.42 -9.64 11.47
N VAL A 98 16.87 -8.83 10.52
CA VAL A 98 18.28 -8.41 10.43
C VAL A 98 18.68 -7.58 11.64
N ASP A 99 17.87 -6.59 12.02
CA ASP A 99 18.18 -5.73 13.14
C ASP A 99 18.23 -6.49 14.48
N THR A 100 17.28 -7.38 14.72
CA THR A 100 17.25 -8.22 15.93
C THR A 100 18.34 -9.28 15.95
N LYS A 101 18.69 -9.87 14.81
CA LYS A 101 19.69 -10.94 14.74
C LYS A 101 21.12 -10.44 14.93
N TRP A 102 21.40 -9.22 14.47
CA TRP A 102 22.74 -8.60 14.55
C TRP A 102 22.82 -7.45 15.56
N GLU A 103 21.74 -7.20 16.31
CA GLU A 103 21.66 -6.15 17.34
C GLU A 103 22.12 -4.78 16.81
N ILE A 104 21.70 -4.44 15.60
CA ILE A 104 22.19 -3.25 14.88
C ILE A 104 21.68 -1.97 15.55
N GLY A 105 20.49 -2.03 16.16
CA GLY A 105 19.93 -0.98 17.01
C GLY A 105 19.10 0.05 16.24
N THR A 106 18.43 -0.35 15.16
CA THR A 106 17.49 0.52 14.42
C THR A 106 16.09 0.47 15.04
N HIS A 107 15.17 1.34 14.61
CA HIS A 107 13.77 1.31 15.08
C HIS A 107 13.04 0.01 14.71
N TYR A 108 13.55 -0.74 13.73
CA TYR A 108 12.91 -1.96 13.27
C TYR A 108 12.92 -3.05 14.33
N GLY A 109 13.96 -3.19 15.15
CA GLY A 109 14.13 -4.23 16.16
C GLY A 109 13.59 -3.89 17.55
N LEU A 110 13.10 -2.67 17.79
CA LEU A 110 12.80 -2.18 19.14
C LEU A 110 11.51 -2.70 19.76
N TYR A 111 10.54 -3.14 18.96
CA TYR A 111 9.14 -3.26 19.43
C TYR A 111 8.59 -4.68 19.52
N PHE A 112 9.27 -5.67 18.94
CA PHE A 112 8.75 -7.04 18.84
C PHE A 112 9.82 -8.08 19.13
N ASP A 113 9.50 -9.03 20.00
CA ASP A 113 10.45 -10.04 20.47
C ASP A 113 10.44 -11.33 19.65
N ASN A 114 9.44 -11.53 18.79
CA ASN A 114 9.27 -12.78 18.07
C ASN A 114 8.57 -12.63 16.71
N TRP A 115 8.68 -13.68 15.90
CA TRP A 115 8.09 -13.77 14.56
C TRP A 115 6.58 -13.58 14.54
N ALA A 116 5.85 -14.16 15.49
CA ALA A 116 4.39 -14.10 15.50
C ALA A 116 3.89 -12.66 15.71
N GLN A 117 4.46 -11.97 16.70
CA GLN A 117 4.14 -10.56 16.95
C GLN A 117 4.53 -9.67 15.76
N THR A 118 5.72 -9.87 15.19
CA THR A 118 6.21 -9.08 14.05
C THR A 118 5.33 -9.26 12.81
N LEU A 119 4.99 -10.51 12.47
CA LEU A 119 4.13 -10.81 11.33
C LEU A 119 2.72 -10.25 11.54
N LEU A 120 2.14 -10.41 12.73
CA LEU A 120 0.83 -9.86 13.05
C LEU A 120 0.82 -8.33 12.96
N ASN A 121 1.82 -7.67 13.54
CA ASN A 121 1.88 -6.21 13.57
C ASN A 121 2.18 -5.60 12.21
N HIS A 122 3.09 -6.17 11.42
CA HIS A 122 3.38 -5.62 10.11
C HIS A 122 2.41 -6.11 9.05
N VAL A 123 2.24 -7.41 8.86
CA VAL A 123 1.46 -7.95 7.74
C VAL A 123 -0.04 -7.76 7.94
N VAL A 124 -0.54 -7.67 9.18
CA VAL A 124 -1.96 -7.45 9.45
C VAL A 124 -2.23 -6.01 9.88
N TYR A 125 -1.80 -5.61 11.08
CA TYR A 125 -2.15 -4.28 11.63
C TYR A 125 -1.59 -3.16 10.76
N GLY A 126 -0.31 -3.23 10.42
CA GLY A 126 0.34 -2.28 9.53
C GLY A 126 -0.33 -2.24 8.16
N ALA A 127 -0.72 -3.40 7.62
CA ALA A 127 -1.41 -3.42 6.35
C ALA A 127 -2.76 -2.69 6.41
N LEU A 128 -3.51 -2.81 7.51
CA LEU A 128 -4.75 -2.07 7.75
C LEU A 128 -4.50 -0.55 7.83
N VAL A 129 -3.43 -0.13 8.52
CA VAL A 129 -3.01 1.29 8.62
C VAL A 129 -2.70 1.89 7.25
N GLN A 130 -2.32 1.09 6.26
CA GLN A 130 -2.19 1.54 4.87
C GLN A 130 -3.50 1.45 4.08
N ILE A 131 -4.22 0.33 4.19
CA ILE A 131 -5.43 0.05 3.41
C ILE A 131 -6.52 1.08 3.71
N ILE A 132 -6.79 1.36 4.99
CA ILE A 132 -7.90 2.23 5.39
C ILE A 132 -7.73 3.66 4.85
N PRO A 133 -6.67 4.42 5.19
CA PRO A 133 -6.52 5.78 4.68
C PRO A 133 -6.27 5.79 3.16
N GLY A 134 -5.56 4.79 2.63
CA GLY A 134 -5.35 4.64 1.20
C GLY A 134 -6.67 4.47 0.44
N PHE A 135 -7.57 3.64 0.93
CA PHE A 135 -8.86 3.38 0.29
C PHE A 135 -9.76 4.62 0.35
N ILE A 136 -9.81 5.31 1.50
CA ILE A 136 -10.56 6.55 1.66
C ILE A 136 -10.08 7.59 0.64
N LEU A 137 -8.77 7.85 0.60
CA LEU A 137 -8.19 8.87 -0.27
C LEU A 137 -8.36 8.55 -1.76
N GLY A 138 -8.12 7.30 -2.16
CA GLY A 138 -8.32 6.87 -3.55
C GLY A 138 -9.79 6.92 -3.96
N SER A 139 -10.72 6.55 -3.07
CA SER A 139 -12.16 6.63 -3.31
C SER A 139 -12.64 8.07 -3.45
N MET A 140 -12.15 8.98 -2.60
CA MET A 140 -12.41 10.41 -2.73
C MET A 140 -11.91 10.95 -4.06
N THR A 141 -10.71 10.52 -4.49
CA THR A 141 -10.15 10.91 -5.79
C THR A 141 -11.06 10.46 -6.94
N ILE A 142 -11.52 9.21 -6.94
CA ILE A 142 -12.48 8.68 -7.93
C ILE A 142 -13.75 9.54 -7.96
N LEU A 143 -14.33 9.80 -6.79
CA LEU A 143 -15.56 10.57 -6.65
C LEU A 143 -15.43 11.99 -7.21
N ILE A 144 -14.36 12.69 -6.82
CA ILE A 144 -14.08 14.07 -7.26
C ILE A 144 -13.90 14.11 -8.77
N VAL A 145 -13.13 13.18 -9.35
CA VAL A 145 -12.88 13.16 -10.80
C VAL A 145 -14.15 12.86 -11.58
N ARG A 146 -14.97 11.90 -11.12
CA ARG A 146 -16.28 11.60 -11.72
C ARG A 146 -17.18 12.83 -11.71
N TYR A 147 -17.32 13.48 -10.56
CA TYR A 147 -18.15 14.68 -10.41
C TYR A 147 -17.70 15.82 -11.33
N ARG A 148 -16.38 16.07 -11.41
CA ARG A 148 -15.81 17.09 -12.32
C ARG A 148 -16.04 16.79 -13.79
N LYS A 149 -16.18 15.51 -14.18
CA LYS A 149 -16.38 15.09 -15.58
C LYS A 149 -17.86 14.96 -15.95
N SER A 150 -18.75 14.70 -14.99
CA SER A 150 -20.20 14.65 -15.20
C SER A 150 -20.87 16.02 -15.21
N THR A 151 -20.23 17.04 -14.62
CA THR A 151 -20.77 18.40 -14.60
C THR A 151 -20.35 19.13 -15.89
N PRO A 152 -21.28 19.50 -16.79
CA PRO A 152 -20.92 20.33 -17.94
C PRO A 152 -20.34 21.65 -17.44
N ARG A 153 -19.18 22.05 -17.99
CA ARG A 153 -18.61 23.37 -17.70
C ARG A 153 -19.67 24.41 -18.08
N ARG A 154 -20.26 25.09 -17.09
CA ARG A 154 -20.98 26.34 -17.35
C ARG A 154 -19.91 27.33 -17.84
N THR A 155 -19.81 27.48 -19.16
CA THR A 155 -19.16 28.61 -19.79
C THR A 155 -19.87 29.87 -19.29
N LYS A 156 -19.16 30.69 -18.52
CA LYS A 156 -19.53 32.08 -18.29
C LYS A 156 -19.15 32.90 -19.51
#